data_AF-A0A3Q3WG96-F1
#
_entry.id   AF-A0A3Q3WG96-F1
#
_cell.length_a   1.000
_cell.length_b   1.000
_cell.length_c   1.000
_cell.angle_alpha   90.00
_cell.angle_beta   90.00
_cell.angle_gamma   90.00
#
_symmetry.space_group_name_H-M   'P 1'
#
loop_
_entity.id
_entity.type
_entity.pdbx_description
1 polymer ?
#
loop_
_entity_poly.entity_id
_entity_poly.type
_entity_poly.pdbx_seq_one_letter_code
_entity_poly.pdbx_strand_id
1 'polypeptide(L)'
;MPMDTAEILHPYWPRDLLIPTYVANDRSMSEILAFLFSVSGVFLLVTWLITGSTRSTGRLGTWRRLAVCWFAVCGFIHGVIEAWFSLYYDIIPGDQSFLSQLCECKQKETFRKLADNFTVCMETVTACLWGPFSFWAVFAFLTNKPYRFVLQLIISLGQLYGAVLYFFTEHRDGYTHSELGHPVYFWFYFVFMNFLWIIIPLLLIVDAWRQLSAAQAHTDNTASKKSKRS
;
A
#
# COMPACT_ATOMS: atom_id res chain seq x y z
N MET A 1 -20.33 -36.06 -27.15
CA MET A 1 -18.89 -36.15 -26.82
C MET A 1 -18.63 -35.11 -25.74
N PRO A 2 -18.06 -35.45 -24.58
CA PRO A 2 -17.59 -34.44 -23.65
C PRO A 2 -16.41 -33.71 -24.31
N MET A 3 -16.41 -32.38 -24.28
CA MET A 3 -15.23 -31.59 -24.61
C MET A 3 -14.20 -31.84 -23.52
N ASP A 4 -13.06 -32.44 -23.86
CA ASP A 4 -11.87 -32.41 -23.02
C ASP A 4 -11.45 -30.95 -22.86
N THR A 5 -11.84 -30.33 -21.75
CA THR A 5 -11.26 -29.05 -21.32
C THR A 5 -9.82 -29.36 -20.95
N ALA A 6 -8.89 -29.08 -21.87
CA ALA A 6 -7.47 -29.10 -21.54
C ALA A 6 -7.27 -28.25 -20.29
N GLU A 7 -6.89 -28.87 -19.17
CA GLU A 7 -6.54 -28.16 -17.95
C GLU A 7 -5.38 -27.21 -18.29
N ILE A 8 -5.68 -25.91 -18.37
CA ILE A 8 -4.65 -24.91 -18.60
C ILE A 8 -3.80 -24.85 -17.34
N LEU A 9 -2.61 -25.44 -17.40
CA LEU A 9 -1.69 -25.51 -16.28
C LEU A 9 -1.22 -24.09 -15.91
N HIS A 10 -1.54 -23.64 -14.70
CA HIS A 10 -1.11 -22.34 -14.18
C HIS A 10 -0.06 -22.52 -13.07
N PRO A 11 0.82 -21.52 -12.85
CA PRO A 11 1.86 -21.59 -11.82
C PRO A 11 1.34 -21.27 -10.40
N TYR A 12 0.09 -20.80 -10.27
CA TYR A 12 -0.50 -20.40 -8.98
C TYR A 12 -0.80 -21.58 -8.05
N TRP A 13 -0.83 -21.31 -6.74
CA TRP A 13 -1.24 -22.28 -5.73
C TRP A 13 -2.67 -21.96 -5.23
N PRO A 14 -3.53 -22.96 -4.98
CA PRO A 14 -3.33 -24.40 -5.17
C PRO A 14 -3.42 -24.82 -6.65
N ARG A 15 -2.68 -25.86 -7.05
CA ARG A 15 -2.43 -26.23 -8.46
C ARG A 15 -3.62 -26.88 -9.19
N ASP A 16 -4.62 -27.31 -8.44
CA ASP A 16 -5.85 -27.95 -8.90
C ASP A 16 -6.96 -26.94 -9.25
N LEU A 17 -6.65 -25.64 -9.18
CA LEU A 17 -7.61 -24.60 -9.52
C LEU A 17 -7.78 -24.49 -11.05
N LEU A 18 -9.03 -24.37 -11.50
CA LEU A 18 -9.33 -24.21 -12.92
C LEU A 18 -9.47 -22.73 -13.27
N ILE A 19 -8.61 -22.24 -14.15
CA ILE A 19 -8.63 -20.85 -14.64
C ILE A 19 -8.79 -20.88 -16.16
N PRO A 20 -10.03 -20.84 -16.68
CA PRO A 20 -10.30 -21.01 -18.11
C PRO A 20 -9.73 -19.89 -18.99
N THR A 21 -9.53 -18.71 -18.42
CA THR A 21 -9.06 -17.51 -19.13
C THR A 21 -7.57 -17.24 -18.93
N TYR A 22 -6.82 -18.16 -18.30
CA TYR A 22 -5.41 -17.92 -17.96
C TYR A 22 -4.53 -17.80 -19.20
N VAL A 23 -3.77 -16.71 -19.28
CA VAL A 23 -2.70 -16.51 -20.26
C VAL A 23 -1.43 -16.15 -19.52
N ALA A 24 -0.36 -16.92 -19.72
CA ALA A 24 0.93 -16.64 -19.10
C ALA A 24 1.49 -15.29 -19.58
N ASN A 25 2.01 -14.50 -18.63
CA ASN A 25 2.57 -13.19 -18.90
C ASN A 25 3.71 -13.23 -19.92
N ASP A 26 3.66 -12.34 -20.89
CA ASP A 26 4.72 -12.16 -21.91
C ASP A 26 5.99 -11.51 -21.34
N ARG A 27 5.87 -10.75 -20.25
CA ARG A 27 6.97 -10.11 -19.53
C ARG A 27 7.48 -10.94 -18.37
N SER A 28 8.79 -10.88 -18.18
CA SER A 28 9.45 -11.49 -17.03
C SER A 28 9.12 -10.73 -15.73
N MET A 29 9.10 -11.46 -14.62
CA MET A 29 8.91 -10.89 -13.28
C MET A 29 9.96 -9.80 -12.96
N SER A 30 11.18 -9.96 -13.46
CA SER A 30 12.26 -8.98 -13.31
C SER A 30 11.96 -7.64 -13.98
N GLU A 31 11.37 -7.64 -15.17
CA GLU A 31 11.02 -6.40 -15.90
C GLU A 31 9.92 -5.63 -15.16
N ILE A 32 8.93 -6.36 -14.66
CA ILE A 32 7.80 -5.82 -13.91
C ILE A 32 8.28 -5.19 -12.59
N LEU A 33 9.15 -5.88 -11.85
CA LEU A 33 9.75 -5.34 -10.63
C LEU A 33 10.67 -4.16 -10.91
N ALA A 34 11.51 -4.24 -11.95
CA ALA A 34 12.40 -3.16 -12.33
C ALA A 34 11.60 -1.88 -12.64
N PHE A 35 10.48 -1.99 -13.34
CA PHE A 35 9.59 -0.86 -13.57
C PHE A 35 8.98 -0.34 -12.27
N LEU A 36 8.44 -1.22 -11.41
CA LEU A 36 7.85 -0.82 -10.13
C LEU A 36 8.85 -0.04 -9.26
N PHE A 37 10.07 -0.56 -9.12
CA PHE A 37 11.15 0.09 -8.36
C PHE A 37 11.62 1.38 -9.05
N SER A 38 11.67 1.42 -10.38
CA SER A 38 12.06 2.63 -11.12
C SER A 38 11.05 3.75 -10.93
N VAL A 39 9.75 3.48 -11.12
CA VAL A 39 8.68 4.48 -10.93
C VAL A 39 8.61 4.93 -9.49
N SER A 40 8.65 4.00 -8.53
CA SER A 40 8.70 4.33 -7.11
C SER A 40 9.94 5.18 -6.78
N GLY A 41 11.10 4.84 -7.35
CA GLY A 41 12.34 5.61 -7.23
C GLY A 41 12.23 7.03 -7.79
N VAL A 42 11.55 7.22 -8.93
CA VAL A 42 11.27 8.54 -9.49
C VAL A 42 10.35 9.34 -8.56
N PHE A 43 9.26 8.75 -8.05
CA PHE A 43 8.39 9.41 -7.08
C PHE A 43 9.16 9.83 -5.82
N LEU A 44 10.02 8.95 -5.28
CA LEU A 44 10.89 9.25 -4.15
C LEU A 44 11.84 10.43 -4.47
N LEU A 45 12.52 10.39 -5.63
CA LEU A 45 13.47 11.42 -6.04
C LEU A 45 12.77 12.77 -6.23
N VAL A 46 11.66 12.81 -6.97
CA VAL A 46 10.89 14.04 -7.24
C VAL A 46 10.39 14.65 -5.92
N THR A 47 9.79 13.83 -5.05
CA THR A 47 9.29 14.28 -3.75
C THR A 47 10.43 14.76 -2.85
N TRP A 48 11.58 14.09 -2.89
CA TRP A 48 12.77 14.49 -2.15
C TRP A 48 13.32 15.84 -2.64
N LEU A 49 13.40 16.05 -3.96
CA LEU A 49 13.85 17.31 -4.55
C LEU A 49 12.89 18.46 -4.23
N ILE A 50 11.58 18.24 -4.31
CA ILE A 50 10.57 19.26 -3.98
C ILE A 50 10.67 19.65 -2.49
N THR A 51 10.75 18.66 -1.60
CA THR A 51 10.88 18.91 -0.15
C THR A 51 12.22 19.53 0.25
N GLY A 52 13.27 19.38 -0.57
CA GLY A 52 14.59 19.97 -0.35
C GLY A 52 14.77 21.37 -0.94
N SER A 53 14.08 21.68 -2.04
CA SER A 53 14.21 22.94 -2.77
C SER A 53 13.24 24.03 -2.30
N THR A 54 12.10 23.66 -1.70
CA THR A 54 11.11 24.65 -1.31
C THR A 54 11.56 25.42 -0.06
N ARG A 55 11.94 26.69 -0.27
CA ARG A 55 12.28 27.68 0.78
C ARG A 55 11.11 27.96 1.74
N SER A 56 9.90 27.55 1.39
CA SER A 56 8.63 27.80 2.09
C SER A 56 8.32 26.81 3.22
N THR A 57 8.78 25.56 3.12
CA THR A 57 8.69 24.61 4.24
C THR A 57 9.92 24.81 5.11
N GLY A 58 9.80 25.57 6.20
CA GLY A 58 10.88 25.70 7.18
C GLY A 58 11.52 24.33 7.43
N ARG A 59 12.83 24.23 7.18
CA ARG A 59 13.69 23.03 7.15
C ARG A 59 12.99 21.77 7.69
N LEU A 60 12.19 21.10 6.87
CA LEU A 60 11.56 19.84 7.27
C LEU A 60 12.69 18.87 7.65
N GLY A 61 12.65 18.34 8.87
CA GLY A 61 13.64 17.37 9.32
C GLY A 61 13.69 16.18 8.37
N THR A 62 14.87 15.55 8.25
CA THR A 62 15.12 14.42 7.33
C THR A 62 14.03 13.34 7.42
N TRP A 63 13.59 13.01 8.64
CA TRP A 63 12.52 12.05 8.89
C TRP A 63 11.16 12.44 8.30
N ARG A 64 10.82 13.73 8.33
CA ARG A 64 9.56 14.22 7.74
C ARG A 64 9.61 14.15 6.22
N ARG A 65 10.78 14.40 5.62
CA ARG A 65 10.95 14.25 4.16
C ARG A 65 10.78 12.79 3.75
N LEU A 66 11.34 11.86 4.52
CA LEU A 66 11.13 10.42 4.30
C LEU A 66 9.66 10.02 4.46
N ALA A 67 8.94 10.54 5.45
CA ALA A 67 7.51 10.29 5.62
C ALA A 67 6.68 10.79 4.42
N VAL A 68 6.98 11.99 3.90
CA VAL A 68 6.30 12.52 2.70
C VAL A 68 6.61 11.66 1.46
N CYS A 69 7.86 11.19 1.32
CA CYS A 69 8.25 10.28 0.26
C CYS A 69 7.51 8.92 0.37
N TRP A 70 7.35 8.39 1.58
CA TRP A 70 6.54 7.21 1.85
C TRP A 70 5.08 7.41 1.41
N PHE A 71 4.44 8.51 1.81
CA PHE A 71 3.08 8.82 1.39
C PHE A 71 2.94 8.99 -0.13
N ALA A 72 3.93 9.54 -0.82
CA ALA A 72 3.91 9.61 -2.28
C ALA A 72 3.92 8.22 -2.93
N VAL A 73 4.77 7.31 -2.42
CA VAL A 73 4.81 5.92 -2.88
C VAL A 73 3.50 5.18 -2.54
N CYS A 74 2.95 5.36 -1.33
CA CYS A 74 1.64 4.81 -0.96
C CYS A 74 0.53 5.31 -1.88
N GLY A 75 0.51 6.61 -2.19
CA GLY A 75 -0.45 7.20 -3.12
C GLY A 75 -0.40 6.56 -4.50
N PHE A 76 0.82 6.31 -5.02
CA PHE A 76 1.01 5.61 -6.29
C PHE A 76 0.54 4.14 -6.23
N ILE A 77 0.93 3.40 -5.18
CA ILE A 77 0.57 1.98 -5.05
C ILE A 77 -0.95 1.83 -4.91
N HIS A 78 -1.56 2.52 -3.95
CA HIS A 78 -2.99 2.42 -3.71
C HIS A 78 -3.82 3.03 -4.86
N GLY A 79 -3.40 4.20 -5.36
CA GLY A 79 -4.17 4.95 -6.37
C GLY A 79 -4.03 4.43 -7.80
N VAL A 80 -2.97 3.69 -8.13
CA VAL A 80 -2.75 3.17 -9.49
C VAL A 80 -2.80 1.65 -9.52
N ILE A 81 -2.04 0.98 -8.66
CA ILE A 81 -1.92 -0.49 -8.72
C ILE A 81 -3.17 -1.15 -8.15
N GLU A 82 -3.54 -0.81 -6.91
CA GLU A 82 -4.72 -1.40 -6.25
C GLU A 82 -6.03 -0.90 -6.84
N ALA A 83 -6.06 0.34 -7.36
CA ALA A 83 -7.19 0.86 -8.12
C ALA A 83 -7.40 0.09 -9.43
N TRP A 84 -6.33 -0.22 -10.15
CA TRP A 84 -6.42 -1.05 -11.35
C TRP A 84 -6.92 -2.45 -11.02
N PHE A 85 -6.37 -3.08 -9.97
CA PHE A 85 -6.85 -4.37 -9.48
C PHE A 85 -8.35 -4.35 -9.18
N SER A 86 -8.80 -3.38 -8.38
CA SER A 86 -10.20 -3.29 -7.95
C SER A 86 -11.19 -3.11 -9.10
N LEU A 87 -10.79 -2.44 -10.18
CA LEU A 87 -11.63 -2.20 -11.35
C LEU A 87 -11.62 -3.35 -12.36
N TYR A 88 -10.51 -4.10 -12.42
CA TYR A 88 -10.25 -5.04 -13.51
C TYR A 88 -9.98 -6.48 -13.03
N TYR A 89 -10.20 -6.80 -11.76
CA TYR A 89 -9.88 -8.12 -11.19
C TYR A 89 -10.45 -9.31 -11.98
N ASP A 90 -11.62 -9.16 -12.60
CA ASP A 90 -12.25 -10.21 -13.43
C ASP A 90 -11.51 -10.49 -14.75
N ILE A 91 -10.83 -9.49 -15.32
CA ILE A 91 -10.15 -9.60 -16.63
C ILE A 91 -8.65 -9.84 -16.53
N ILE A 92 -8.05 -9.63 -15.36
CA ILE A 92 -6.62 -9.82 -15.09
C ILE A 92 -6.06 -11.17 -15.61
N PRO A 93 -6.73 -12.32 -15.49
CA PRO A 93 -6.15 -13.62 -15.87
C PRO A 93 -5.81 -13.74 -17.36
N GLY A 94 -6.49 -12.96 -18.21
CA GLY A 94 -6.33 -12.98 -19.67
C GLY A 94 -5.80 -11.66 -20.24
N ASP A 95 -5.63 -10.63 -19.41
CA ASP A 95 -5.23 -9.30 -19.84
C ASP A 95 -3.70 -9.13 -19.78
N GLN A 96 -3.12 -8.73 -20.92
CA GLN A 96 -1.68 -8.50 -21.07
C GLN A 96 -1.29 -7.03 -20.85
N SER A 97 -2.20 -6.22 -20.32
CA SER A 97 -1.83 -4.87 -19.89
C SER A 97 -0.78 -4.93 -18.78
N PHE A 98 0.15 -3.98 -18.76
CA PHE A 98 1.26 -3.97 -17.81
C PHE A 98 0.78 -3.99 -16.34
N LEU A 99 -0.31 -3.29 -16.03
CA LEU A 99 -0.85 -3.24 -14.67
C LEU A 99 -1.50 -4.57 -14.27
N SER A 100 -2.15 -5.27 -15.20
CA SER A 100 -2.68 -6.63 -14.97
C SER A 100 -1.55 -7.62 -14.73
N GLN A 101 -0.48 -7.59 -15.54
CA GLN A 101 0.72 -8.42 -15.32
C GLN A 101 1.44 -8.10 -13.99
N LEU A 102 1.45 -6.83 -13.58
CA LEU A 102 1.99 -6.40 -12.28
C LEU A 102 1.15 -6.93 -11.11
N CYS A 103 -0.17 -6.89 -11.24
CA CYS A 103 -1.09 -7.46 -10.25
C CYS A 103 -0.92 -8.98 -10.19
N GLU A 104 -0.84 -9.67 -11.32
CA GLU A 104 -0.57 -11.12 -11.38
C GLU A 104 0.79 -11.48 -10.77
N CYS A 105 1.84 -10.69 -11.03
CA CYS A 105 3.16 -10.96 -10.45
C CYS A 105 3.20 -10.72 -8.94
N LYS A 106 2.44 -9.76 -8.42
CA LYS A 106 2.28 -9.56 -6.97
C LYS A 106 1.45 -10.65 -6.32
N GLN A 107 0.44 -11.15 -7.04
CA GLN A 107 -0.51 -12.17 -6.59
C GLN A 107 -0.12 -13.56 -7.10
N LYS A 108 1.13 -13.77 -7.52
CA LYS A 108 1.60 -15.02 -8.14
C LYS A 108 1.52 -16.24 -7.21
N GLU A 109 1.22 -16.01 -5.95
CA GLU A 109 1.00 -17.07 -4.98
C GLU A 109 -0.45 -17.53 -4.98
N THR A 110 -1.43 -16.72 -5.38
CA THR A 110 -2.84 -17.08 -5.18
C THR A 110 -3.82 -16.46 -6.16
N PHE A 111 -4.28 -17.23 -7.14
CA PHE A 111 -5.43 -16.82 -7.94
C PHE A 111 -6.71 -16.71 -7.10
N ARG A 112 -6.80 -17.44 -5.98
CA ARG A 112 -7.92 -17.29 -5.03
C ARG A 112 -7.94 -15.91 -4.35
N LYS A 113 -6.82 -15.17 -4.29
CA LYS A 113 -6.81 -13.76 -3.84
C LYS A 113 -7.41 -12.80 -4.86
N LEU A 114 -7.35 -13.14 -6.15
CA LEU A 114 -7.99 -12.39 -7.22
C LEU A 114 -9.53 -12.39 -7.10
N ALA A 115 -10.09 -13.40 -6.43
CA ALA A 115 -11.54 -13.60 -6.27
C ALA A 115 -12.02 -13.68 -4.82
N ASP A 116 -11.14 -13.48 -3.83
CA ASP A 116 -11.58 -13.45 -2.43
C ASP A 116 -12.24 -12.10 -2.13
N ASN A 117 -13.52 -12.15 -1.78
CA ASN A 117 -14.36 -10.96 -1.55
C ASN A 117 -13.70 -10.00 -0.55
N PHE A 118 -12.99 -10.53 0.46
CA PHE A 118 -12.29 -9.71 1.42
C PHE A 118 -11.17 -8.88 0.79
N THR A 119 -10.32 -9.50 -0.03
CA THR A 119 -9.18 -8.83 -0.67
C THR A 119 -9.67 -7.75 -1.63
N VAL A 120 -10.66 -8.06 -2.48
CA VAL A 120 -11.25 -7.07 -3.41
C VAL A 120 -11.88 -5.90 -2.66
N CYS A 121 -12.66 -6.15 -1.60
CA CYS A 121 -13.24 -5.07 -0.79
C CYS A 121 -12.17 -4.23 -0.10
N MET A 122 -11.14 -4.86 0.47
CA MET A 122 -10.04 -4.19 1.16
C MET A 122 -9.25 -3.31 0.19
N GLU A 123 -8.84 -3.86 -0.96
CA GLU A 123 -8.11 -3.13 -2.01
C GLU A 123 -8.95 -2.01 -2.65
N THR A 124 -10.28 -2.19 -2.75
CA THR A 124 -11.16 -1.10 -3.21
C THR A 124 -11.18 0.06 -2.22
N VAL A 125 -11.27 -0.24 -0.91
CA VAL A 125 -11.23 0.78 0.13
C VAL A 125 -9.89 1.50 0.14
N THR A 126 -8.78 0.77 -0.02
CA THR A 126 -7.45 1.38 -0.07
C THR A 126 -7.26 2.25 -1.30
N ALA A 127 -7.75 1.81 -2.45
CA ALA A 127 -7.73 2.58 -3.69
C ALA A 127 -8.58 3.85 -3.61
N CYS A 128 -9.81 3.76 -3.11
CA CYS A 128 -10.73 4.90 -3.05
C CYS A 128 -10.39 5.90 -1.95
N LEU A 129 -9.83 5.46 -0.82
CA LEU A 129 -9.56 6.32 0.33
C LEU A 129 -8.07 6.56 0.54
N TRP A 130 -7.27 5.51 0.75
CA TRP A 130 -5.86 5.66 1.13
C TRP A 130 -5.00 6.22 0.00
N GLY A 131 -5.28 5.92 -1.26
CA GLY A 131 -4.62 6.52 -2.41
C GLY A 131 -4.79 8.05 -2.45
N PRO A 132 -6.01 8.57 -2.60
CA PRO A 132 -6.30 10.01 -2.59
C PRO A 132 -5.85 10.71 -1.31
N PHE A 133 -6.06 10.08 -0.14
CA PHE A 133 -5.63 10.66 1.13
C PHE A 133 -4.12 10.73 1.27
N SER A 134 -3.37 9.78 0.71
CA SER A 134 -1.91 9.83 0.71
C SER A 134 -1.37 11.00 -0.12
N PHE A 135 -1.94 11.25 -1.30
CA PHE A 135 -1.60 12.46 -2.07
C PHE A 135 -2.02 13.75 -1.36
N TRP A 136 -3.18 13.74 -0.69
CA TRP A 136 -3.62 14.88 0.12
C TRP A 136 -2.67 15.11 1.31
N ALA A 137 -2.20 14.05 1.97
CA ALA A 137 -1.20 14.16 3.03
C ALA A 137 0.09 14.81 2.50
N VAL A 138 0.61 14.35 1.36
CA VAL A 138 1.78 14.98 0.70
C VAL A 138 1.55 16.48 0.50
N PHE A 139 0.42 16.87 -0.10
CA PHE A 139 0.08 18.28 -0.29
C PHE A 139 -0.01 19.05 1.04
N ALA A 140 -0.64 18.46 2.07
CA ALA A 140 -0.81 19.08 3.38
C ALA A 140 0.54 19.28 4.10
N PHE A 141 1.48 18.36 3.94
CA PHE A 141 2.85 18.50 4.46
C PHE A 141 3.63 19.57 3.70
N LEU A 142 3.54 19.60 2.38
CA LEU A 142 4.23 20.60 1.54
C LEU A 142 3.71 22.02 1.76
N THR A 143 2.41 22.17 2.01
CA THR A 143 1.77 23.48 2.27
C THR A 143 1.63 23.80 3.75
N ASN A 144 2.27 23.02 4.63
CA ASN A 144 2.32 23.21 6.07
C ASN A 144 0.93 23.38 6.73
N LYS A 145 -0.08 22.65 6.26
CA LYS A 145 -1.46 22.71 6.78
C LYS A 145 -1.56 22.16 8.21
N PRO A 146 -2.47 22.68 9.05
CA PRO A 146 -2.58 22.26 10.45
C PRO A 146 -3.08 20.81 10.61
N TYR A 147 -3.90 20.32 9.67
CA TYR A 147 -4.47 18.98 9.70
C TYR A 147 -3.53 17.87 9.19
N ARG A 148 -2.29 18.19 8.79
CA ARG A 148 -1.36 17.21 8.18
C ARG A 148 -1.10 15.99 9.07
N PHE A 149 -0.99 16.18 10.38
CA PHE A 149 -0.76 15.08 11.33
C PHE A 149 -2.02 14.27 11.61
N VAL A 150 -3.20 14.88 11.46
CA VAL A 150 -4.48 14.15 11.52
C VAL A 150 -4.61 13.24 10.30
N LEU A 151 -4.30 13.74 9.10
CA LEU A 151 -4.26 12.91 7.88
C LEU A 151 -3.24 11.77 8.00
N GLN A 152 -2.02 12.06 8.45
CA GLN A 152 -0.99 11.04 8.70
C GLN A 152 -1.53 9.95 9.63
N LEU A 153 -2.16 10.32 10.75
CA LEU A 153 -2.71 9.37 11.71
C LEU A 153 -3.81 8.49 11.09
N ILE A 154 -4.77 9.09 10.39
CA ILE A 154 -5.90 8.38 9.77
C ILE A 154 -5.40 7.37 8.73
N ILE A 155 -4.52 7.79 7.83
CA ILE A 155 -4.00 6.94 6.75
C ILE A 155 -3.17 5.80 7.33
N SER A 156 -2.24 6.11 8.25
CA SER A 156 -1.38 5.10 8.83
C SER A 156 -2.15 4.08 9.68
N LEU A 157 -3.21 4.50 10.38
CA LEU A 157 -4.08 3.58 11.11
C LEU A 157 -4.86 2.67 10.15
N GLY A 158 -5.37 3.22 9.05
CA GLY A 158 -6.05 2.46 8.01
C GLY A 158 -5.16 1.40 7.36
N GLN A 159 -3.94 1.78 7.00
CA GLN A 159 -2.93 0.87 6.44
C GLN A 159 -2.57 -0.25 7.43
N LEU A 160 -2.35 0.08 8.70
CA LEU A 160 -2.05 -0.90 9.74
C LEU A 160 -3.22 -1.87 9.95
N TYR A 161 -4.45 -1.35 9.99
CA TYR A 161 -5.65 -2.17 10.14
C TYR A 161 -5.81 -3.16 8.97
N GLY A 162 -5.65 -2.69 7.73
CA GLY A 162 -5.68 -3.55 6.54
C GLY A 162 -4.60 -4.62 6.57
N ALA A 163 -3.36 -4.27 6.92
CA ALA A 163 -2.25 -5.21 7.01
C ALA A 163 -2.47 -6.28 8.09
N VAL A 164 -2.98 -5.90 9.26
CA VAL A 164 -3.30 -6.86 10.33
C VAL A 164 -4.40 -7.82 9.90
N LEU A 165 -5.46 -7.31 9.28
CA LEU A 165 -6.53 -8.18 8.76
C LEU A 165 -6.00 -9.14 7.70
N TYR A 166 -5.17 -8.66 6.77
CA TYR A 166 -4.54 -9.49 5.74
C TYR A 166 -3.75 -10.67 6.32
N PHE A 167 -2.91 -10.42 7.33
CA PHE A 167 -2.19 -11.50 8.00
C PHE A 167 -3.12 -12.44 8.77
N PHE A 168 -4.19 -11.92 9.38
CA PHE A 168 -5.11 -12.72 10.16
C PHE A 168 -6.00 -13.62 9.30
N THR A 169 -6.47 -13.13 8.14
CA THR A 169 -7.23 -13.94 7.18
C THR A 169 -6.37 -15.06 6.63
N GLU A 170 -5.13 -14.76 6.22
CA GLU A 170 -4.20 -15.78 5.69
C GLU A 170 -3.81 -16.82 6.74
N HIS A 171 -3.62 -16.40 7.99
CA HIS A 171 -3.38 -17.32 9.11
C HIS A 171 -4.59 -18.23 9.36
N ARG A 172 -5.81 -17.68 9.29
CA ARG A 172 -7.05 -18.43 9.46
C ARG A 172 -7.29 -19.44 8.33
N ASP A 173 -6.88 -19.09 7.12
CA ASP A 173 -6.94 -19.97 5.95
C ASP A 173 -5.75 -20.95 5.88
N GLY A 174 -4.94 -21.03 6.94
CA GLY A 174 -3.86 -22.01 7.06
C GLY A 174 -2.75 -21.83 6.03
N TYR A 175 -2.58 -20.61 5.49
CA TYR A 175 -1.65 -20.32 4.39
C TYR A 175 -1.85 -21.20 3.15
N THR A 176 -3.09 -21.67 2.93
CA THR A 176 -3.47 -22.49 1.75
C THR A 176 -3.18 -21.78 0.42
N HIS A 177 -2.90 -20.49 0.48
CA HIS A 177 -2.72 -19.58 -0.62
C HIS A 177 -1.26 -19.34 -1.04
N SER A 178 -0.27 -19.90 -0.32
CA SER A 178 1.15 -19.73 -0.66
C SER A 178 1.89 -21.04 -0.48
N GLU A 179 2.98 -21.24 -1.23
CA GLU A 179 3.92 -22.33 -0.95
C GLU A 179 4.63 -22.04 0.37
N LEU A 180 4.13 -22.66 1.44
CA LEU A 180 4.64 -22.52 2.80
C LEU A 180 6.15 -22.77 2.85
N GLY A 181 6.91 -21.75 3.25
CA GLY A 181 8.35 -21.83 3.46
C GLY A 181 9.23 -21.49 2.25
N HIS A 182 8.66 -21.14 1.09
CA HIS A 182 9.48 -20.72 -0.06
C HIS A 182 10.23 -19.39 0.26
N PRO A 183 11.57 -19.33 0.12
CA PRO A 183 12.37 -18.20 0.61
C PRO A 183 12.07 -16.86 -0.07
N VAL A 184 11.69 -16.88 -1.35
CA VAL A 184 11.39 -15.65 -2.09
C VAL A 184 9.92 -15.28 -2.00
N TYR A 185 9.04 -16.27 -2.07
CA TYR A 185 7.60 -16.06 -2.20
C TYR A 185 7.00 -15.80 -0.81
N PHE A 186 7.09 -16.81 0.06
CA PHE A 186 6.60 -16.68 1.42
C PHE A 186 7.39 -15.66 2.26
N TRP A 187 8.72 -15.78 2.34
CA TRP A 187 9.48 -14.93 3.27
C TRP A 187 9.69 -13.50 2.78
N PHE A 188 10.03 -13.31 1.51
CA PHE A 188 10.31 -11.97 1.01
C PHE A 188 9.03 -11.22 0.58
N TYR A 189 8.21 -11.78 -0.31
CA TYR A 189 6.98 -11.11 -0.76
C TYR A 189 5.91 -11.10 0.32
N PHE A 190 5.57 -12.25 0.89
CA PHE A 190 4.47 -12.31 1.85
C PHE A 190 4.84 -11.73 3.22
N VAL A 191 5.95 -12.14 3.85
CA VAL A 191 6.31 -11.65 5.19
C VAL A 191 6.98 -10.28 5.14
N PHE A 192 8.15 -10.17 4.48
CA PHE A 192 8.99 -8.97 4.58
C PHE A 192 8.32 -7.71 4.01
N MET A 193 7.76 -7.79 2.79
CA MET A 193 7.10 -6.63 2.20
C MET A 193 5.92 -6.20 3.07
N ASN A 194 4.97 -7.08 3.41
CA ASN A 194 3.82 -6.68 4.25
C ASN A 194 4.23 -6.20 5.66
N PHE A 195 5.35 -6.69 6.22
CA PHE A 195 5.86 -6.20 7.50
C PHE A 195 6.28 -4.72 7.45
N LEU A 196 6.77 -4.22 6.31
CA LEU A 196 7.06 -2.79 6.13
C LEU A 196 5.79 -1.93 6.27
N TRP A 197 4.65 -2.44 5.79
CA TRP A 197 3.32 -1.80 5.92
C TRP A 197 2.74 -1.90 7.34
N ILE A 198 3.40 -2.60 8.27
CA ILE A 198 3.08 -2.56 9.70
C ILE A 198 3.98 -1.56 10.42
N ILE A 199 5.30 -1.74 10.27
CA ILE A 199 6.28 -0.96 11.04
C ILE A 199 6.27 0.52 10.67
N ILE A 200 6.24 0.85 9.37
CA ILE A 200 6.31 2.25 8.95
C ILE A 200 5.05 3.01 9.40
N PRO A 201 3.82 2.51 9.18
CA PRO A 201 2.63 3.17 9.70
C PRO A 201 2.60 3.28 11.22
N LEU A 202 3.08 2.28 11.97
CA LEU A 202 3.19 2.38 13.44
C LEU A 202 4.08 3.54 13.89
N LEU A 203 5.25 3.71 13.27
CA LEU A 203 6.15 4.82 13.57
C LEU A 203 5.50 6.18 13.24
N LEU A 204 4.76 6.26 12.13
CA LEU A 204 4.03 7.46 11.73
C LEU A 204 2.86 7.78 12.67
N ILE A 205 2.16 6.77 13.19
CA ILE A 205 1.12 6.93 14.22
C ILE A 205 1.72 7.53 15.49
N VAL A 206 2.84 6.99 15.96
CA VAL A 206 3.51 7.49 17.17
C VAL A 206 4.01 8.93 16.98
N ASP A 207 4.57 9.27 15.82
CA ASP A 207 4.96 10.64 15.50
C ASP A 207 3.75 11.58 15.48
N ALA A 208 2.69 11.22 14.76
CA ALA A 208 1.47 12.04 14.67
C ALA A 208 0.84 12.25 16.05
N TRP A 209 0.74 11.19 16.86
CA TRP A 209 0.24 11.25 18.22
C TRP A 209 1.03 12.26 19.07
N ARG A 210 2.36 12.16 19.07
CA ARG A 210 3.23 13.08 19.84
C ARG A 210 3.03 14.54 19.42
N GLN A 211 2.94 14.81 18.12
CA GLN A 211 2.77 16.18 17.61
C GLN A 211 1.39 16.75 17.97
N LEU A 212 0.33 15.95 17.83
CA LEU A 212 -1.03 16.34 18.17
C LEU A 212 -1.19 16.57 19.68
N SER A 213 -0.68 15.67 20.52
CA SER A 213 -0.69 15.82 21.98
C SER A 213 0.09 17.06 22.43
N ALA A 214 1.25 17.35 21.83
CA ALA A 214 2.02 18.54 22.14
C ALA A 214 1.28 19.84 21.78
N ALA A 215 0.60 19.86 20.63
CA ALA A 215 -0.22 21.00 20.21
C ALA A 215 -1.42 21.23 21.16
N GLN A 216 -2.08 20.14 21.59
CA GLN A 216 -3.18 20.23 22.55
C GLN A 216 -2.69 20.75 23.91
N ALA A 217 -1.60 20.18 24.44
CA ALA A 217 -1.03 20.61 25.72
C ALA A 217 -0.61 22.09 25.69
N HIS A 218 -0.08 22.59 24.57
CA HIS A 218 0.22 24.02 24.41
C HIS A 218 -1.04 24.88 24.50
N THR A 219 -2.13 24.44 23.84
CA THR A 219 -3.42 25.14 23.86
C THR A 219 -3.99 25.19 25.28
N ASP A 220 -4.01 24.08 26.00
CA ASP A 220 -4.53 24.00 27.38
C ASP A 220 -3.73 24.91 28.34
N ASN A 221 -2.40 24.92 28.21
CA ASN A 221 -1.54 25.77 29.01
C ASN A 221 -1.74 27.28 28.74
N THR A 222 -1.99 27.66 27.48
CA THR A 222 -2.29 29.06 27.14
C THR A 222 -3.65 29.51 27.66
N ALA A 223 -4.66 28.63 27.59
CA ALA A 223 -5.99 28.89 28.16
C ALA A 223 -5.92 29.08 29.69
N SER A 224 -5.19 28.22 30.39
CA SER A 224 -4.96 28.33 31.85
C SER A 224 -4.29 29.66 32.23
N LYS A 225 -3.28 30.10 31.48
CA LYS A 225 -2.61 31.40 31.70
C LYS A 225 -3.54 32.60 31.46
N LYS A 226 -4.45 32.51 30.48
CA LYS A 226 -5.43 33.56 30.20
C LYS A 226 -6.48 33.68 31.32
N SER A 227 -6.95 32.54 31.85
CA SER A 227 -7.88 32.50 32.98
C SER A 227 -7.27 33.01 34.29
N LYS A 228 -5.97 32.81 34.53
CA LYS A 228 -5.28 33.37 35.71
C LYS A 228 -5.01 34.87 35.63
N ARG A 229 -5.20 35.49 34.45
CA ARG A 229 -4.94 36.92 34.20
C ARG A 229 -6.20 37.78 34.16
N SER A 230 -7.40 37.19 34.18
CA SER A 230 -8.68 37.91 34.29
C SER A 230 -9.19 37.87 35.72
#